data_AF-A0A6B0ZKV1-F1
#
_entry.id   AF-A0A6B0ZKV1-F1
#
_cell.length_a   1.000
_cell.length_b   1.000
_cell.length_c   1.000
_cell.angle_alpha   90.00
_cell.angle_beta   90.00
_cell.angle_gamma   90.00
#
_symmetry.space_group_name_H-M   'P 1'
#
loop_
_entity.id
_entity.type
_entity.pdbx_description
1 polymer ?
#
loop_
_entity_poly.entity_id
_entity_poly.type
_entity_poly.pdbx_seq_one_letter_code
_entity_poly.pdbx_strand_id
1 'polypeptide(L)'
;MTAAERAERWNRLFENTGETTETSEKEDRERAELAATAAELDVDAEVRCLAFPFVVAGTCDGRSFFLREKRGHWRVEVAADPDCADLWGTTGSLGIQVAAGEAVDLRDGDGELSPGVALRLAVHAVRLSALRDICSHEQPSDESDRFCRQCGTPLDEVERWRWPEPPAA
;
A
#
# COMPACT_ATOMS: atom_id res chain seq x y z
N MET A 1 -9.61 15.26 21.17
CA MET A 1 -8.34 15.43 20.44
C MET A 1 -8.66 15.64 18.97
N THR A 2 -8.57 16.88 18.51
CA THR A 2 -8.91 17.33 17.15
C THR A 2 -7.83 16.94 16.14
N ALA A 3 -8.08 17.11 14.84
CA ALA A 3 -7.08 16.86 13.80
C ALA A 3 -5.85 17.79 13.94
N ALA A 4 -6.09 19.06 14.30
CA ALA A 4 -5.04 20.03 14.58
C ALA A 4 -4.20 19.65 15.81
N GLU A 5 -4.85 19.20 16.90
CA GLU A 5 -4.16 18.72 18.10
C GLU A 5 -3.34 17.45 17.85
N ARG A 6 -3.75 16.61 16.89
CA ARG A 6 -2.96 15.45 16.45
C ARG A 6 -1.72 15.88 15.66
N ALA A 7 -1.87 16.80 14.71
CA ALA A 7 -0.77 17.31 13.90
C ALA A 7 0.28 18.04 14.77
N GLU A 8 -0.15 18.88 15.71
CA GLU A 8 0.76 19.61 16.59
C GLU A 8 1.48 18.69 17.58
N ARG A 9 0.79 17.69 18.12
CA ARG A 9 1.42 16.67 18.98
C ARG A 9 2.42 15.81 18.20
N TRP A 10 2.15 15.55 16.91
CA TRP A 10 3.08 14.84 16.03
C TRP A 10 4.34 15.67 15.80
N ASN A 11 4.21 16.94 15.37
CA ASN A 11 5.34 17.84 15.17
C ASN A 11 6.24 17.97 16.41
N ARG A 12 5.65 18.12 17.60
CA ARG A 12 6.41 18.26 18.86
C ARG A 12 7.16 16.99 19.28
N LEU A 13 6.75 15.82 18.80
CA LEU A 13 7.45 14.55 19.02
C LEU A 13 8.70 14.44 18.13
N PHE A 14 8.66 14.99 16.91
CA PHE A 14 9.81 14.99 15.98
C PHE A 14 10.82 16.10 16.28
N GLU A 15 10.40 17.26 16.78
CA GLU A 15 11.31 18.36 17.17
C GLU A 15 12.29 18.00 18.30
N ASN A 16 11.99 16.98 19.12
CA ASN A 16 12.83 16.55 20.26
C ASN A 16 13.71 15.32 19.94
N THR A 17 13.62 14.77 18.74
CA THR A 17 14.48 13.66 18.33
C THR A 17 15.69 14.27 17.66
N GLY A 18 16.79 14.45 18.39
CA GLY A 18 18.04 14.93 17.83
C GLY A 18 18.47 14.03 16.67
N GLU A 19 18.24 14.50 15.45
CA GLU A 19 18.53 13.79 14.22
C GLU A 19 20.06 13.68 14.10
N THR A 20 20.58 12.46 14.20
CA THR A 20 22.01 12.22 13.98
C THR A 20 22.29 12.18 12.48
N THR A 21 23.49 12.58 12.05
CA THR A 21 23.87 12.57 10.63
C THR A 21 23.69 11.19 9.98
N GLU A 22 23.96 10.11 10.73
CA GLU A 22 23.76 8.73 10.26
C GLU A 22 22.27 8.38 10.06
N THR A 23 21.36 8.96 10.86
CA THR A 23 19.92 8.83 10.65
C THR A 23 19.50 9.55 9.38
N SER A 24 19.97 10.78 9.17
CA SER A 24 19.66 11.57 7.97
C SER A 24 20.16 10.90 6.68
N GLU A 25 21.40 10.38 6.66
CA GLU A 25 21.93 9.70 5.47
C GLU A 25 21.17 8.41 5.14
N LYS A 26 20.75 7.66 6.17
CA LYS A 26 19.93 6.46 6.00
C LYS A 26 18.55 6.81 5.43
N GLU A 27 17.89 7.83 5.98
CA GLU A 27 16.57 8.25 5.51
C GLU A 27 16.62 8.78 4.07
N ASP A 28 17.67 9.53 3.71
CA ASP A 28 17.87 10.01 2.34
C ASP A 28 18.07 8.86 1.36
N ARG A 29 18.84 7.84 1.75
CA ARG A 29 19.03 6.62 0.95
C ARG A 29 17.70 5.87 0.76
N GLU A 30 16.93 5.71 1.83
CA GLU A 30 15.61 5.05 1.81
C GLU A 30 14.61 5.81 0.92
N ARG A 31 14.62 7.15 0.93
CA ARG A 31 13.82 7.98 0.03
C ARG A 31 14.27 7.87 -1.43
N ALA A 32 15.58 7.86 -1.67
CA ALA A 32 16.13 7.71 -3.01
C ALA A 32 15.80 6.33 -3.61
N GLU A 33 15.87 5.27 -2.80
CA GLU A 33 15.48 3.91 -3.16
C GLU A 33 13.99 3.84 -3.55
N LEU A 34 13.11 4.46 -2.74
CA LEU A 34 11.69 4.55 -3.06
C LEU A 34 11.48 5.27 -4.40
N ALA A 35 12.12 6.43 -4.59
CA ALA A 35 11.96 7.24 -5.80
C ALA A 35 12.44 6.48 -7.06
N ALA A 36 13.56 5.78 -6.98
CA ALA A 36 14.04 4.93 -8.07
C ALA A 36 13.03 3.80 -8.38
N THR A 37 12.51 3.14 -7.33
CA THR A 37 11.51 2.07 -7.49
C THR A 37 10.19 2.60 -8.07
N ALA A 38 9.76 3.79 -7.66
CA ALA A 38 8.56 4.44 -8.18
C ALA A 38 8.68 4.75 -9.68
N ALA A 39 9.83 5.30 -10.09
CA ALA A 39 10.15 5.54 -11.49
C ALA A 39 10.19 4.25 -12.33
N GLU A 40 10.73 3.15 -11.79
CA GLU A 40 10.73 1.85 -12.47
C GLU A 40 9.32 1.27 -12.65
N LEU A 41 8.42 1.52 -11.70
CA LEU A 41 7.05 0.97 -11.71
C LEU A 41 6.03 1.86 -12.45
N ASP A 42 6.45 3.06 -12.86
CA ASP A 42 5.61 4.12 -13.44
C ASP A 42 4.47 4.53 -12.50
N VAL A 43 4.81 4.85 -11.25
CA VAL A 43 3.86 5.27 -10.20
C VAL A 43 4.37 6.47 -9.43
N ASP A 44 3.47 7.23 -8.82
CA ASP A 44 3.82 8.25 -7.84
C ASP A 44 3.84 7.61 -6.45
N ALA A 45 4.92 7.78 -5.68
CA ALA A 45 4.99 7.29 -4.31
C ALA A 45 5.91 8.14 -3.43
N GLU A 46 5.57 8.20 -2.15
CA GLU A 46 6.37 8.85 -1.13
C GLU A 46 6.39 8.05 0.17
N VAL A 47 7.46 8.23 0.95
CA VAL A 47 7.48 7.74 2.32
C VAL A 47 6.84 8.77 3.25
N ARG A 48 5.71 8.37 3.85
CA ARG A 48 5.00 9.18 4.86
C ARG A 48 5.61 9.02 6.26
N CYS A 49 6.15 7.85 6.57
CA CYS A 49 6.85 7.59 7.82
C CYS A 49 7.84 6.43 7.65
N LEU A 50 9.12 6.65 7.92
CA LEU A 50 10.17 5.62 7.90
C LEU A 50 10.27 4.84 9.22
N ALA A 51 9.69 5.39 10.29
CA ALA A 51 9.74 4.83 11.63
C ALA A 51 8.52 3.95 11.93
N PHE A 52 7.88 4.14 13.08
CA PHE A 52 6.73 3.33 13.52
C PHE A 52 5.46 4.18 13.65
N PRO A 53 4.38 3.91 12.88
CA PRO A 53 4.28 2.88 11.85
C PRO A 53 5.09 3.22 10.59
N PHE A 54 5.60 2.21 9.89
CA PHE A 54 6.23 2.41 8.58
C PHE A 54 5.14 2.55 7.52
N VAL A 55 5.22 3.59 6.69
CA VAL A 55 4.16 3.96 5.75
C VAL A 55 4.72 4.46 4.42
N VAL A 56 4.31 3.79 3.35
CA VAL A 56 4.49 4.23 1.95
C VAL A 56 3.11 4.53 1.39
N ALA A 57 2.94 5.68 0.75
CA ALA A 57 1.68 6.08 0.11
C ALA A 57 1.95 6.60 -1.29
N GLY A 58 0.94 6.57 -2.15
CA GLY A 58 1.10 6.99 -3.53
C GLY A 58 -0.13 6.77 -4.39
N THR A 59 0.06 6.92 -5.70
CA THR A 59 -0.96 6.72 -6.73
C THR A 59 -0.46 5.69 -7.73
N CYS A 60 -1.25 4.64 -7.96
CA CYS A 60 -0.97 3.60 -8.94
C CYS A 60 -2.15 3.52 -9.91
N ASP A 61 -1.90 3.72 -11.20
CA ASP A 61 -2.90 3.64 -12.27
C ASP A 61 -4.17 4.49 -11.98
N GLY A 62 -3.97 5.69 -11.44
CA GLY A 62 -5.04 6.63 -11.09
C GLY A 62 -5.75 6.33 -9.77
N ARG A 63 -5.27 5.39 -8.96
CA ARG A 63 -5.84 5.08 -7.63
C ARG A 63 -4.85 5.34 -6.52
N SER A 64 -5.29 6.11 -5.52
CA SER A 64 -4.52 6.31 -4.30
C SER A 64 -4.44 5.05 -3.47
N PHE A 65 -3.26 4.78 -2.93
CA PHE A 65 -3.01 3.64 -2.04
C PHE A 65 -2.09 4.04 -0.89
N PHE A 66 -2.11 3.23 0.16
CA PHE A 66 -1.02 3.19 1.12
C PHE A 66 -0.73 1.77 1.57
N LEU A 67 0.55 1.51 1.82
CA LEU A 67 1.01 0.38 2.60
C LEU A 67 1.37 0.89 4.00
N ARG A 68 0.91 0.18 5.01
CA ARG A 68 1.26 0.46 6.41
C ARG A 68 1.72 -0.82 7.09
N GLU A 69 2.94 -0.80 7.60
CA GLU A 69 3.40 -1.78 8.59
C GLU A 69 3.17 -1.22 10.00
N LYS A 70 2.61 -2.06 10.87
CA LYS A 70 2.47 -1.77 12.29
C LYS A 70 2.44 -3.08 13.08
N ARG A 71 3.41 -3.21 14.00
CA ARG A 71 3.51 -4.30 14.99
C ARG A 71 3.72 -5.67 14.34
N GLY A 72 4.57 -5.75 13.33
CA GLY A 72 4.91 -7.00 12.66
C GLY A 72 3.92 -7.42 11.57
N HIS A 73 2.93 -6.59 11.29
CA HIS A 73 1.92 -6.86 10.27
C HIS A 73 1.84 -5.68 9.31
N TRP A 74 1.69 -5.96 8.03
CA TRP A 74 1.42 -4.94 7.02
C TRP A 74 0.07 -5.16 6.36
N ARG A 75 -0.46 -4.09 5.80
CA ARG A 75 -1.62 -4.10 4.93
C ARG A 75 -1.50 -3.04 3.85
N VAL A 76 -2.11 -3.32 2.72
CA VAL A 76 -2.27 -2.39 1.59
C VAL A 76 -3.73 -2.02 1.50
N GLU A 77 -4.01 -0.72 1.53
CA GLU A 77 -5.34 -0.16 1.30
C GLU A 77 -5.32 0.68 0.03
N VAL A 78 -6.40 0.62 -0.74
CA VAL A 78 -6.63 1.42 -1.95
C VAL A 78 -7.91 2.23 -1.77
N ALA A 79 -7.95 3.43 -2.34
CA ALA A 79 -9.14 4.27 -2.26
C ALA A 79 -10.32 3.61 -2.97
N ALA A 80 -11.49 3.62 -2.33
CA ALA A 80 -12.75 3.20 -2.91
C ALA A 80 -13.24 4.19 -3.98
N ASP A 81 -12.94 5.48 -3.78
CA ASP A 81 -13.19 6.55 -4.74
C ASP A 81 -11.90 6.84 -5.54
N PRO A 82 -11.90 6.68 -6.88
CA PRO A 82 -10.73 7.00 -7.71
C PRO A 82 -10.34 8.48 -7.66
N ASP A 83 -11.25 9.39 -7.31
CA ASP A 83 -10.96 10.82 -7.19
C ASP A 83 -10.32 11.19 -5.83
N CYS A 84 -10.17 10.22 -4.91
CA CYS A 84 -9.49 10.42 -3.65
C CYS A 84 -7.99 10.63 -3.89
N ALA A 85 -7.54 11.90 -3.86
CA ALA A 85 -6.15 12.26 -4.16
C ALA A 85 -5.12 11.81 -3.10
N ASP A 86 -5.53 11.66 -1.83
CA ASP A 86 -4.69 11.07 -0.78
C ASP A 86 -5.56 10.24 0.15
N LEU A 87 -5.31 8.94 0.18
CA LEU A 87 -5.99 8.03 1.09
C LEU A 87 -5.41 8.13 2.50
N TRP A 88 -4.11 8.42 2.62
CA TRP A 88 -3.44 8.48 3.91
C TRP A 88 -3.93 9.69 4.72
N GLY A 89 -4.30 9.45 5.99
CA GLY A 89 -4.81 10.51 6.86
C GLY A 89 -6.30 10.83 6.69
N THR A 90 -6.99 10.19 5.74
CA THR A 90 -8.45 10.25 5.66
C THR A 90 -9.10 9.44 6.80
N THR A 91 -10.19 9.95 7.37
CA THR A 91 -10.95 9.25 8.42
C THR A 91 -12.11 8.47 7.82
N GLY A 92 -12.13 7.15 8.01
CA GLY A 92 -13.31 6.32 7.72
C GLY A 92 -13.23 5.50 6.43
N SER A 93 -14.38 4.96 6.04
CA SER A 93 -14.70 3.90 5.05
C SER A 93 -14.27 4.11 3.59
N LEU A 94 -13.22 4.89 3.34
CA LEU A 94 -12.72 5.24 2.01
C LEU A 94 -11.62 4.30 1.51
N GLY A 95 -11.08 3.43 2.37
CA GLY A 95 -10.03 2.47 2.02
C GLY A 95 -10.56 1.04 1.95
N ILE A 96 -10.17 0.32 0.91
CA ILE A 96 -10.42 -1.12 0.75
C ILE A 96 -9.09 -1.83 0.96
N GLN A 97 -9.03 -2.73 1.94
CA GLN A 97 -7.85 -3.56 2.12
C GLN A 97 -7.77 -4.59 0.98
N VAL A 98 -6.70 -4.51 0.19
CA VAL A 98 -6.48 -5.41 -0.97
C VAL A 98 -5.44 -6.49 -0.71
N ALA A 99 -4.58 -6.30 0.30
CA ALA A 99 -3.60 -7.28 0.74
C ALA A 99 -3.19 -7.05 2.21
N ALA A 100 -2.73 -8.11 2.86
CA ALA A 100 -2.12 -8.05 4.19
C ALA A 100 -1.14 -9.22 4.37
N GLY A 101 -0.20 -9.07 5.29
CA GLY A 101 0.82 -10.08 5.59
C GLY A 101 1.70 -9.71 6.78
N GLU A 102 2.89 -10.27 6.82
CA GLU A 102 3.83 -10.13 7.93
C GLU A 102 5.01 -9.22 7.56
N ALA A 103 5.53 -8.45 8.52
CA ALA A 103 6.61 -7.49 8.27
C ALA A 103 7.90 -8.12 7.68
N VAL A 104 8.04 -9.44 7.73
CA VAL A 104 9.13 -10.16 7.06
C VAL A 104 9.06 -10.03 5.53
N ASP A 105 7.86 -9.89 4.96
CA ASP A 105 7.65 -9.75 3.51
C ASP A 105 8.16 -8.42 2.96
N LEU A 106 8.41 -7.44 3.85
CA LEU A 106 8.87 -6.10 3.49
C LEU A 106 10.40 -5.96 3.55
N ARG A 107 11.10 -7.07 3.78
CA ARG A 107 12.55 -7.07 3.94
C ARG A 107 13.25 -7.38 2.64
N ASP A 108 14.42 -6.78 2.44
CA ASP A 108 15.31 -7.08 1.32
C ASP A 108 16.14 -8.35 1.57
N GLY A 109 17.08 -8.63 0.66
CA GLY A 109 17.98 -9.79 0.75
C GLY A 109 18.92 -9.77 1.97
N ASP A 110 19.14 -8.61 2.57
CA ASP A 110 19.97 -8.43 3.76
C ASP A 110 19.12 -8.49 5.06
N GLY A 111 17.80 -8.60 4.92
CA GLY A 111 16.86 -8.71 6.03
C GLY A 111 16.48 -7.36 6.65
N GLU A 112 16.85 -6.23 6.03
CA GLU A 112 16.46 -4.89 6.43
C GLU A 112 15.11 -4.50 5.81
N LEU A 113 14.36 -3.62 6.49
CA LEU A 113 13.12 -3.09 5.95
C LEU A 113 13.43 -2.21 4.73
N SER A 114 12.86 -2.54 3.57
CA SER A 114 13.16 -1.84 2.31
C SER A 114 11.91 -1.10 1.79
N PRO A 115 11.98 0.24 1.62
CA PRO A 115 10.94 1.00 0.94
C PRO A 115 10.67 0.52 -0.48
N GLY A 116 11.69 0.10 -1.22
CA GLY A 116 11.55 -0.44 -2.56
C GLY A 116 10.76 -1.75 -2.59
N VAL A 117 11.07 -2.71 -1.69
CA VAL A 117 10.32 -3.97 -1.55
C VAL A 117 8.86 -3.67 -1.17
N ALA A 118 8.65 -2.80 -0.20
CA ALA A 118 7.30 -2.40 0.22
C ALA A 118 6.49 -1.78 -0.93
N LEU A 119 7.10 -0.88 -1.73
CA LEU A 119 6.42 -0.26 -2.87
C LEU A 119 6.07 -1.27 -3.96
N ARG A 120 6.99 -2.18 -4.32
CA ARG A 120 6.72 -3.25 -5.30
C ARG A 120 5.56 -4.13 -4.85
N LEU A 121 5.53 -4.51 -3.58
CA LEU A 121 4.46 -5.30 -3.00
C LEU A 121 3.13 -4.54 -3.07
N ALA A 122 3.12 -3.28 -2.68
CA ALA A 122 1.91 -2.44 -2.70
C ALA A 122 1.36 -2.31 -4.11
N VAL A 123 2.18 -1.90 -5.08
CA VAL A 123 1.80 -1.75 -6.49
C VAL A 123 1.30 -3.06 -7.08
N HIS A 124 1.95 -4.18 -6.78
CA HIS A 124 1.49 -5.49 -7.23
C HIS A 124 0.10 -5.82 -6.68
N ALA A 125 -0.14 -5.58 -5.39
CA ALA A 125 -1.44 -5.79 -4.77
C ALA A 125 -2.53 -4.89 -5.38
N VAL A 126 -2.23 -3.61 -5.65
CA VAL A 126 -3.19 -2.68 -6.29
C VAL A 126 -3.53 -3.15 -7.71
N ARG A 127 -2.53 -3.45 -8.53
CA ARG A 127 -2.72 -3.91 -9.92
C ARG A 127 -3.47 -5.24 -9.98
N LEU A 128 -3.14 -6.17 -9.09
CA LEU A 128 -3.85 -7.45 -8.99
C LEU A 128 -5.30 -7.26 -8.57
N SER A 129 -5.56 -6.37 -7.62
CA SER A 129 -6.92 -6.02 -7.19
C SER A 129 -7.75 -5.40 -8.31
N ALA A 130 -7.14 -4.52 -9.11
CA ALA A 130 -7.76 -3.93 -10.30
C ALA A 130 -8.03 -4.98 -11.39
N LEU A 131 -7.08 -5.89 -11.61
CA LEU A 131 -7.25 -6.99 -12.57
C LEU A 131 -8.39 -7.93 -12.17
N ARG A 132 -8.52 -8.25 -10.88
CA ARG A 132 -9.61 -9.09 -10.35
C ARG A 132 -10.98 -8.47 -10.53
N ASP A 133 -11.08 -7.14 -10.51
CA ASP A 133 -12.34 -6.41 -10.71
C ASP A 133 -12.91 -6.59 -12.12
N ILE A 134 -12.02 -6.48 -13.12
CA ILE A 134 -12.41 -6.50 -14.53
C ILE A 134 -12.39 -7.91 -15.13
N CYS A 135 -11.89 -8.90 -14.39
CA CYS A 135 -11.78 -10.26 -14.88
C CYS A 135 -13.18 -10.87 -15.02
N SER A 136 -13.52 -11.35 -16.21
CA SER A 136 -14.75 -12.08 -16.50
C SER A 136 -14.78 -13.48 -15.89
N HIS A 137 -13.66 -13.94 -15.31
CA HIS A 137 -13.44 -15.28 -14.76
C HIS A 137 -13.94 -16.36 -15.73
N GLU A 138 -13.16 -16.59 -16.80
CA GLU A 138 -13.48 -17.67 -17.73
C GLU A 138 -13.62 -19.00 -16.98
N GLN A 139 -14.68 -19.75 -17.31
CA GLN A 139 -14.86 -21.07 -16.73
C GLN A 139 -13.67 -21.94 -17.10
N PRO A 140 -13.16 -22.72 -16.14
CA PRO A 140 -11.97 -23.50 -16.35
C PRO A 140 -12.18 -24.51 -17.48
N SER A 141 -11.16 -24.71 -18.31
CA SER A 141 -11.20 -25.72 -19.38
C SER A 141 -11.16 -27.15 -18.84
N ASP A 142 -10.79 -27.32 -17.57
CA ASP A 142 -10.59 -28.58 -16.86
C ASP A 142 -11.12 -28.45 -15.41
N GLU A 143 -11.88 -29.43 -14.93
CA GLU A 143 -12.46 -29.45 -13.58
C GLU A 143 -11.42 -29.41 -12.45
N SER A 144 -10.13 -29.61 -12.76
CA SER A 144 -9.02 -29.54 -11.81
C SER A 144 -8.48 -28.14 -11.53
N ASP A 145 -8.81 -27.14 -12.37
CA ASP A 145 -8.39 -25.77 -12.15
C ASP A 145 -9.09 -25.20 -10.90
N ARG A 146 -8.31 -24.84 -9.87
CA ARG A 146 -8.83 -24.22 -8.63
C ARG A 146 -8.77 -22.69 -8.64
N PHE A 147 -8.02 -22.11 -9.57
CA PHE A 147 -7.75 -20.68 -9.64
C PHE A 147 -7.94 -20.16 -11.07
N CYS A 148 -8.42 -18.93 -11.19
CA CYS A 148 -8.47 -18.24 -12.48
C CYS A 148 -7.05 -18.01 -13.00
N ARG A 149 -6.78 -18.42 -14.25
CA ARG A 149 -5.46 -18.29 -14.88
C ARG A 149 -5.06 -16.83 -15.20
N GLN A 150 -6.04 -15.93 -15.26
CA GLN A 150 -5.80 -14.52 -15.54
C GLN A 150 -5.50 -13.72 -14.27
N CYS A 151 -6.33 -13.86 -13.22
CA CYS A 151 -6.27 -12.99 -12.03
C CYS A 151 -5.90 -13.75 -10.73
N GLY A 152 -5.70 -15.07 -10.80
CA GLY A 152 -5.35 -15.90 -9.65
C GLY A 152 -6.43 -16.04 -8.58
N THR A 153 -7.64 -15.50 -8.79
CA THR A 153 -8.75 -15.64 -7.85
C THR A 153 -9.16 -17.11 -7.72
N PRO A 154 -9.34 -17.64 -6.50
CA PRO A 154 -9.93 -18.96 -6.29
C PRO A 154 -11.32 -19.04 -6.95
N LEU A 155 -11.58 -20.08 -7.73
CA LEU A 155 -12.83 -20.15 -8.52
C LEU A 155 -14.08 -20.29 -7.64
N ASP A 156 -13.94 -20.77 -6.40
CA ASP A 156 -14.98 -20.84 -5.38
C ASP A 156 -15.24 -19.50 -4.65
N GLU A 157 -14.42 -18.47 -4.92
CA GLU A 157 -14.52 -17.13 -4.33
C GLU A 157 -14.82 -16.03 -5.34
N VAL A 158 -15.02 -16.37 -6.62
CA VAL A 158 -15.27 -15.42 -7.73
C VAL A 158 -16.44 -14.47 -7.44
N GLU A 159 -17.49 -14.96 -6.77
CA GLU A 159 -18.67 -14.14 -6.43
C GLU A 159 -18.46 -13.24 -5.21
N ARG A 160 -17.39 -13.45 -4.42
CA ARG A 160 -17.14 -12.69 -3.18
C ARG A 160 -16.34 -11.42 -3.39
N TRP A 161 -15.53 -11.35 -4.44
CA TRP A 161 -14.71 -10.16 -4.73
C TRP A 161 -15.44 -9.23 -5.69
N ARG A 162 -15.88 -8.08 -5.18
CA ARG A 162 -16.27 -6.92 -5.98
C ARG A 162 -15.75 -5.67 -5.31
N TRP A 163 -15.32 -4.70 -6.10
CA TRP A 163 -15.10 -3.37 -5.56
C TRP A 163 -16.45 -2.84 -5.03
N PRO A 164 -16.49 -2.26 -3.82
CA PRO A 164 -17.66 -1.52 -3.39
C PRO A 164 -17.93 -0.41 -4.41
N GLU A 165 -19.19 -0.25 -4.83
CA GLU A 165 -19.57 0.92 -5.60
C GLU A 165 -19.23 2.18 -4.79
N PRO A 166 -18.67 3.23 -5.42
CA PRO A 166 -18.46 4.49 -4.73
C PRO A 166 -19.81 4.98 -4.17
N PRO A 167 -19.83 5.60 -2.98
CA PRO A 167 -21.06 6.13 -2.41
C PRO A 167 -21.73 7.08 -3.41
N ALA A 168 -23.03 6.92 -3.65
CA ALA A 168 -23.77 7.81 -4.55
C ALA A 168 -23.62 9.26 -4.08
N ALA A 169 -23.27 10.14 -5.03
CA ALA A 169 -23.07 11.58 -4.82
C ALA A 169 -24.34 12.31 -4.36
#